data_AF-A0A3D5NY73-F1
#
_entry.id   AF-A0A3D5NY73-F1
#
_cell.length_a   1.000
_cell.length_b   1.000
_cell.length_c   1.000
_cell.angle_alpha   90.00
_cell.angle_beta   90.00
_cell.angle_gamma   90.00
#
_symmetry.space_group_name_H-M   'P 1'
#
loop_
_entity.id
_entity.type
_entity.pdbx_description
1 polymer ?
#
loop_
_entity_poly.entity_id
_entity_poly.type
_entity_poly.pdbx_seq_one_letter_code
_entity_poly.pdbx_strand_id
1 'polypeptide(L)'
;VDVQSGLGFRIWKPLADFNKPASWPAGGGSASRTTLFPSVLEVNLDHTLTYPLLPFANVYLRGGNGFARAYLYRNIDNEGVLASSSWTWSMGGGMQYHRHSDGNSRLAYGIEVMHHQQAFDFTKSGSSRAGEALGNTYDSPIKSVNLSNTTVALTVGFIFGGNTNIAYQGYRAEQRRDYKLAVNLYRDFLSMYPHHHNAEKVRERLAAVRNRLPEQYLNEAIKNYRADKFVETENLLNLAGESDDPKIQTRVNDLRTQLGKTYLRAAQDDLQRFDFEAVEAHLKATRKVTSDLDRPSQFLVSKLALAKGVALYQSGLYNRALFWLDSAVAANPGIRSDAQAYKTKIAQGMVADAGKGIQLENKVLIYESLKQAVELDPRLKRILDEPIHDLDVSLTTDKLRGLDAMTEWELGRYLIKSDPGFTKKDIQPQVGMDRLILDKLAGKPQQVYQNGTSELWIYRLKNGDRLQIYLDNGTVSRVKRLSSDEKKRND
;
A
#
# COMPACT_ATOMS: atom_id res chain seq x y z
N VAL A 1 30.68 -15.26 11.56
CA VAL A 1 32.13 -15.44 11.71
C VAL A 1 32.73 -15.09 10.36
N ASP A 2 33.70 -14.18 10.34
CA ASP A 2 34.40 -13.78 9.12
C ASP A 2 35.84 -14.29 9.19
N VAL A 3 36.39 -14.75 8.06
CA VAL A 3 37.75 -15.27 7.95
C VAL A 3 38.47 -14.43 6.91
N GLN A 4 39.52 -13.76 7.32
CA GLN A 4 40.31 -12.89 6.46
C GLN A 4 41.74 -13.41 6.43
N SER A 5 42.36 -13.38 5.26
CA SER A 5 43.79 -13.67 5.11
C SER A 5 44.45 -12.47 4.44
N GLY A 6 45.62 -12.08 4.93
CA GLY A 6 46.29 -10.88 4.44
C GLY A 6 47.80 -11.01 4.50
N LEU A 7 48.46 -10.28 3.61
CA LEU A 7 49.90 -10.06 3.68
C LEU A 7 50.16 -8.87 4.59
N GLY A 8 51.08 -9.03 5.54
CA GLY A 8 51.53 -7.96 6.42
C GLY A 8 53.02 -7.68 6.23
N PHE A 9 53.38 -6.47 6.64
CA PHE A 9 54.76 -6.02 6.72
C PHE A 9 54.96 -5.39 8.08
N ARG A 10 55.95 -5.88 8.83
CA ARG A 10 56.24 -5.44 10.19
C ARG A 10 57.69 -4.99 10.29
N ILE A 11 57.87 -3.84 10.93
CA ILE A 11 59.17 -3.35 11.37
C ILE A 11 59.17 -3.31 12.89
N TRP A 12 60.11 -4.01 13.51
CA TRP A 12 60.38 -3.89 14.93
C TRP A 12 61.77 -3.31 15.14
N LYS A 13 61.88 -2.29 15.98
CA LYS A 13 63.15 -1.64 16.35
C LYS A 13 63.02 -0.98 17.72
N PRO A 14 64.09 -0.91 18.52
CA PRO A 14 64.07 -0.16 19.76
C PRO A 14 63.94 1.35 19.47
N LEU A 15 63.45 2.09 20.46
CA LEU A 15 63.30 3.55 20.39
C LEU A 15 64.65 4.28 20.54
N ALA A 16 65.62 3.65 21.18
CA ALA A 16 66.95 4.19 21.41
C ALA A 16 68.01 3.10 21.19
N ASP A 17 69.22 3.54 20.91
CA ASP A 17 70.38 2.66 20.76
C ASP A 17 70.83 2.13 22.12
N PHE A 18 71.28 0.88 22.13
CA PHE A 18 71.88 0.29 23.32
C PHE A 18 73.40 0.51 23.30
N ASN A 19 73.95 0.89 24.47
CA ASN A 19 75.39 0.97 24.65
C ASN A 19 76.02 -0.42 24.53
N LYS A 20 77.08 -0.53 23.73
CA LYS A 20 77.90 -1.75 23.70
C LYS A 20 78.79 -1.81 24.94
N PRO A 21 78.94 -2.98 25.60
CA PRO A 21 79.96 -3.16 26.63
C PRO A 21 81.35 -2.78 26.13
N ALA A 22 82.15 -2.14 26.98
CA ALA A 22 83.52 -1.72 26.64
C ALA A 22 84.45 -2.90 26.30
N SER A 23 84.11 -4.12 26.75
CA SER A 23 84.83 -5.36 26.46
C SER A 23 84.54 -5.95 25.07
N TRP A 24 83.58 -5.40 24.32
CA TRP A 24 83.27 -5.89 22.98
C TRP A 24 84.25 -5.29 21.95
N PRO A 25 84.64 -6.08 20.93
CA PRO A 25 85.62 -5.62 19.95
C PRO A 25 85.15 -4.34 19.25
N ALA A 26 86.05 -3.36 19.15
CA ALA A 26 85.85 -2.20 18.30
C ALA A 26 86.20 -2.61 16.86
N GLY A 27 85.25 -2.54 15.93
CA GLY A 27 85.51 -2.88 14.52
C GLY A 27 86.58 -1.99 13.90
N GLY A 28 87.35 -2.51 12.94
CA GLY A 28 88.25 -1.68 12.12
C GLY A 28 87.49 -0.89 11.05
N GLY A 29 87.96 0.31 10.70
CA GLY A 29 87.38 1.14 9.60
C GLY A 29 86.11 1.91 9.99
N SER A 30 85.20 2.18 9.03
CA SER A 30 83.91 2.87 9.30
C SER A 30 82.99 2.09 10.26
N ALA A 31 83.36 0.85 10.59
CA ALA A 31 82.74 0.00 11.59
C ALA A 31 83.21 0.21 13.04
N SER A 32 84.15 1.14 13.28
CA SER A 32 84.68 1.42 14.62
C SER A 32 83.65 2.06 15.56
N ARG A 33 82.55 2.57 15.01
CA ARG A 33 81.45 3.20 15.76
C ARG A 33 80.09 2.53 15.47
N THR A 34 80.01 1.21 15.69
CA THR A 34 78.71 0.51 15.74
C THR A 34 78.05 0.63 17.12
N THR A 35 76.72 0.73 17.13
CA THR A 35 75.85 0.63 18.32
C THR A 35 74.98 -0.63 18.25
N LEU A 36 74.58 -1.16 19.40
CA LEU A 36 73.67 -2.30 19.46
C LEU A 36 72.25 -1.81 19.18
N PHE A 37 71.64 -2.30 18.11
CA PHE A 37 70.35 -1.84 17.62
C PHE A 37 69.61 -3.01 16.94
N PRO A 38 69.09 -3.97 17.72
CA PRO A 38 68.38 -5.11 17.16
C PRO A 38 67.13 -4.62 16.43
N SER A 39 67.05 -4.86 15.13
CA SER A 39 65.89 -4.50 14.32
C SER A 39 65.45 -5.67 13.47
N VAL A 40 64.15 -5.81 13.26
CA VAL A 40 63.54 -6.91 12.51
C VAL A 40 62.64 -6.34 11.44
N LEU A 41 62.84 -6.82 10.21
CA LEU A 41 61.97 -6.61 9.07
C LEU A 41 61.27 -7.92 8.74
N GLU A 42 59.95 -7.96 8.79
CA GLU A 42 59.16 -9.18 8.60
C GLU A 42 58.12 -8.98 7.51
N VAL A 43 58.02 -9.96 6.61
CA VAL A 43 56.87 -10.14 5.72
C VAL A 43 56.12 -11.37 6.24
N ASN A 44 54.83 -11.24 6.48
CA ASN A 44 54.02 -12.33 7.04
C ASN A 44 52.72 -12.54 6.27
N LEU A 45 52.20 -13.76 6.36
CA LEU A 45 50.86 -14.13 5.96
C LEU A 45 50.06 -14.38 7.23
N ASP A 46 49.06 -13.53 7.47
CA ASP A 46 48.22 -13.59 8.65
C ASP A 46 46.81 -14.02 8.29
N HIS A 47 46.22 -14.84 9.16
CA HIS A 47 44.84 -15.26 9.12
C HIS A 47 44.12 -14.70 10.36
N THR A 48 43.00 -14.03 10.12
CA THR A 48 42.18 -13.41 11.17
C THR A 48 40.78 -14.01 11.15
N LEU A 49 40.38 -14.58 12.28
CA LEU A 49 39.02 -15.03 12.55
C LEU A 49 38.30 -13.95 13.35
N THR A 50 37.27 -13.33 12.77
CA THR A 50 36.51 -12.26 13.41
C THR A 50 35.10 -12.71 13.80
N TYR A 51 34.71 -12.45 15.04
CA TYR A 51 33.36 -12.67 15.55
C TYR A 51 32.71 -11.34 15.97
N PRO A 52 31.58 -10.95 15.34
CA PRO A 52 30.86 -9.74 15.72
C PRO A 52 30.05 -9.99 17.00
N LEU A 53 30.61 -9.59 18.14
CA LEU A 53 29.97 -9.74 19.45
C LEU A 53 28.78 -8.77 19.61
N LEU A 54 28.93 -7.54 19.12
CA LEU A 54 27.91 -6.48 19.13
C LEU A 54 27.90 -5.75 17.77
N PRO A 55 26.84 -4.99 17.43
CA PRO A 55 26.79 -4.22 16.17
C PRO A 55 27.93 -3.21 15.97
N PHE A 56 28.64 -2.86 17.04
CA PHE A 56 29.73 -1.88 17.05
C PHE A 56 31.03 -2.45 17.63
N ALA A 57 31.09 -3.76 17.93
CA ALA A 57 32.27 -4.37 18.53
C ALA A 57 32.48 -5.81 18.06
N ASN A 58 33.72 -6.14 17.69
CA ASN A 58 34.12 -7.48 17.29
C ASN A 58 35.26 -7.97 18.19
N VAL A 59 35.26 -9.27 18.46
CA VAL A 59 36.43 -9.99 18.97
C VAL A 59 37.08 -10.74 17.83
N TYR A 60 38.39 -10.85 17.83
CA TYR A 60 39.11 -11.56 16.77
C TYR A 60 40.30 -12.34 17.31
N LEU A 61 40.62 -13.42 16.61
CA LEU A 61 41.84 -14.19 16.77
C LEU A 61 42.66 -14.02 15.49
N ARG A 62 43.97 -13.81 15.65
CA ARG A 62 44.91 -13.62 14.54
C ARG A 62 46.08 -14.57 14.73
N GLY A 63 46.48 -15.23 13.65
CA GLY A 63 47.67 -16.07 13.64
C GLY A 63 48.26 -16.16 12.26
N GLY A 64 49.57 -16.28 12.18
CA GLY A 64 50.27 -16.23 10.91
C GLY A 64 51.69 -16.72 10.98
N ASN A 65 52.26 -16.96 9.80
CA ASN A 65 53.65 -17.32 9.63
C ASN A 65 54.32 -16.27 8.74
N GLY A 66 55.61 -16.03 8.97
CA GLY A 66 56.35 -15.03 8.24
C GLY A 66 57.80 -15.42 8.01
N PHE A 67 58.46 -14.58 7.22
CA PHE A 67 59.89 -14.62 7.02
C PHE A 67 60.46 -13.27 7.40
N ALA A 68 61.43 -13.28 8.30
CA ALA A 68 62.00 -12.07 8.86
C ALA A 68 63.50 -11.99 8.62
N ARG A 69 63.99 -10.77 8.49
CA ARG A 69 65.40 -10.42 8.47
C ARG A 69 65.70 -9.50 9.65
N ALA A 70 66.57 -9.95 10.54
CA ALA A 70 67.06 -9.17 11.65
C ALA A 70 68.44 -8.56 11.35
N TYR A 71 68.69 -7.38 11.92
CA TYR A 71 70.00 -6.75 12.00
C TYR A 71 70.33 -6.52 13.47
N LEU A 72 71.54 -6.85 13.89
CA LEU A 72 71.91 -6.74 15.31
C LEU A 72 72.54 -5.39 15.66
N TYR A 73 73.32 -4.83 14.75
CA TYR A 73 74.07 -3.60 14.95
C TYR A 73 73.63 -2.53 13.95
N ARG A 74 73.99 -1.28 14.24
CA ARG A 74 73.86 -0.16 13.30
C ARG A 74 75.16 0.64 13.25
N ASN A 75 75.56 1.11 12.07
CA ASN A 75 76.74 1.97 11.90
C ASN A 75 76.40 3.47 12.07
N ILE A 76 77.39 4.35 11.94
CA ILE A 76 77.23 5.81 12.01
C ILE A 76 76.30 6.38 10.92
N ASP A 77 76.16 5.66 9.80
CA ASP A 77 75.31 6.03 8.67
C ASP A 77 73.87 5.48 8.82
N ASN A 78 73.53 4.96 10.00
CA ASN A 78 72.25 4.34 10.34
C ASN A 78 71.91 3.07 9.53
N GLU A 79 72.89 2.41 8.94
CA GLU A 79 72.71 1.16 8.21
C GLU A 79 72.78 -0.05 9.14
N GLY A 80 71.87 -1.01 8.93
CA GLY A 80 71.85 -2.27 9.67
C GLY A 80 73.05 -3.16 9.32
N VAL A 81 73.78 -3.57 10.35
CA VAL A 81 75.00 -4.38 10.28
C VAL A 81 74.77 -5.73 10.95
N LEU A 82 75.37 -6.77 10.38
CA LEU A 82 75.23 -8.18 10.78
C LEU A 82 73.77 -8.65 10.73
N ALA A 83 73.42 -9.22 9.57
CA ALA A 83 72.07 -9.65 9.28
C ALA A 83 71.89 -11.16 9.45
N SER A 84 70.70 -11.57 9.89
CA SER A 84 70.26 -12.97 9.91
C SER A 84 68.81 -13.05 9.45
N SER A 85 68.43 -14.16 8.82
CA SER A 85 67.06 -14.39 8.37
C SER A 85 66.51 -15.67 8.96
N SER A 86 65.23 -15.66 9.33
CA SER A 86 64.58 -16.77 9.99
C SER A 86 63.08 -16.80 9.70
N TRP A 87 62.48 -17.98 9.83
CA TRP A 87 61.03 -18.14 9.83
C TRP A 87 60.46 -17.67 11.17
N THR A 88 59.31 -17.02 11.11
CA THR A 88 58.61 -16.47 12.27
C THR A 88 57.18 -16.99 12.29
N TRP A 89 56.60 -17.02 13.49
CA TRP A 89 55.15 -17.21 13.63
C TRP A 89 54.61 -16.25 14.66
N SER A 90 53.34 -15.92 14.52
CA SER A 90 52.62 -15.07 15.45
C SER A 90 51.24 -15.61 15.75
N MET A 91 50.77 -15.38 16.96
CA MET A 91 49.42 -15.73 17.38
C MET A 91 48.95 -14.78 18.46
N GLY A 92 47.67 -14.44 18.43
CA GLY A 92 47.05 -13.61 19.43
C GLY A 92 45.61 -13.28 19.09
N GLY A 93 45.11 -12.22 19.70
CA GLY A 93 43.74 -11.80 19.53
C GLY A 93 43.46 -10.49 20.24
N GLY A 94 42.29 -9.96 19.96
CA GLY A 94 41.91 -8.65 20.47
C GLY A 94 40.42 -8.36 20.35
N MET A 95 40.08 -7.18 20.83
CA MET A 95 38.74 -6.61 20.70
C MET A 95 38.86 -5.25 20.03
N GLN A 96 37.99 -5.02 19.04
CA GLN A 96 37.94 -3.78 18.28
C GLN A 96 36.52 -3.22 18.27
N TYR A 97 36.42 -1.91 18.43
CA TYR A 97 35.18 -1.13 18.32
C TYR A 97 35.16 -0.42 16.97
N HIS A 98 33.99 -0.39 16.34
CA HIS A 98 33.81 0.23 15.02
C HIS A 98 32.87 1.41 15.10
N ARG A 99 33.30 2.54 14.55
CA ARG A 99 32.47 3.71 14.31
C ARG A 99 32.37 3.95 12.82
N HIS A 100 31.16 4.22 12.34
CA HIS A 100 30.98 4.64 10.96
C HIS A 100 31.66 6.00 10.75
N SER A 101 32.48 6.08 9.71
CA SER A 101 33.05 7.30 9.19
C SER A 101 32.35 7.64 7.87
N ASP A 102 32.47 8.88 7.41
CA ASP A 102 31.87 9.30 6.16
C ASP A 102 32.45 8.49 4.98
N GLY A 103 31.63 8.17 3.98
CA GLY A 103 32.06 7.46 2.77
C GLY A 103 32.17 5.93 2.87
N ASN A 104 31.26 5.26 3.59
CA ASN A 104 31.18 3.77 3.70
C ASN A 104 32.40 3.09 4.36
N SER A 105 33.29 3.85 5.00
CA SER A 105 34.40 3.33 5.79
C SER A 105 34.01 3.20 7.25
N ARG A 106 34.62 2.24 7.97
CA ARG A 106 34.50 2.13 9.42
C ARG A 106 35.86 2.37 10.06
N LEU A 107 35.92 3.32 10.97
CA LEU A 107 37.07 3.49 11.86
C LEU A 107 36.99 2.40 12.92
N ALA A 108 38.03 1.57 13.00
CA ALA A 108 38.22 0.55 14.00
C ALA A 108 39.27 1.01 15.01
N TYR A 109 39.01 0.85 16.30
CA TYR A 109 40.02 1.05 17.35
C TYR A 109 39.87 0.00 18.45
N GLY A 110 40.97 -0.46 19.03
CA GLY A 110 40.92 -1.60 19.91
C GLY A 110 42.20 -1.87 20.67
N ILE A 111 42.19 -3.00 21.36
CA ILE A 111 43.34 -3.56 22.07
C ILE A 111 43.61 -4.94 21.49
N GLU A 112 44.87 -5.22 21.23
CA GLU A 112 45.36 -6.50 20.72
C GLU A 112 46.48 -7.02 21.64
N VAL A 113 46.48 -8.33 21.88
CA VAL A 113 47.60 -9.03 22.49
C VAL A 113 48.13 -10.03 21.48
N MET A 114 49.39 -9.85 21.06
CA MET A 114 50.05 -10.71 20.08
C MET A 114 51.36 -11.25 20.62
N HIS A 115 51.56 -12.55 20.49
CA HIS A 115 52.85 -13.19 20.67
C HIS A 115 53.52 -13.40 19.32
N HIS A 116 54.80 -13.02 19.22
CA HIS A 116 55.64 -13.26 18.06
C HIS A 116 56.82 -14.11 18.47
N GLN A 117 57.01 -15.23 17.79
CA GLN A 117 58.19 -16.06 17.93
C GLN A 117 59.20 -15.71 16.83
N GLN A 118 60.38 -15.26 17.25
CA GLN A 118 61.45 -14.81 16.37
C GLN A 118 62.82 -15.14 16.98
N ALA A 119 63.55 -16.06 16.36
CA ALA A 119 64.90 -16.42 16.77
C ALA A 119 65.83 -16.33 15.56
N PHE A 120 66.97 -15.67 15.76
CA PHE A 120 67.93 -15.37 14.71
C PHE A 120 69.30 -15.90 15.08
N ASP A 121 69.96 -16.54 14.11
CA ASP A 121 71.31 -17.06 14.24
C ASP A 121 72.26 -16.22 13.37
N PHE A 122 73.22 -15.57 14.02
CA PHE A 122 74.22 -14.67 13.43
C PHE A 122 75.58 -15.36 13.28
N THR A 123 75.67 -16.70 13.47
CA THR A 123 76.91 -17.49 13.35
C THR A 123 77.43 -17.65 11.92
N LYS A 124 76.63 -17.31 10.91
CA LYS A 124 77.08 -17.19 9.52
C LYS A 124 77.45 -15.74 9.27
N SER A 125 78.69 -15.48 8.84
CA SER A 125 79.15 -14.16 8.37
C SER A 125 78.11 -13.54 7.45
N GLY A 126 77.37 -12.55 7.98
CA GLY A 126 76.14 -12.07 7.37
C GLY A 126 76.41 -11.27 6.09
N SER A 127 75.88 -11.74 4.96
CA SER A 127 75.84 -11.02 3.69
C SER A 127 74.85 -9.83 3.75
N SER A 128 75.35 -8.69 4.24
CA SER A 128 74.74 -7.38 3.98
C SER A 128 75.68 -6.55 3.10
N ARG A 129 75.19 -5.50 2.42
CA ARG A 129 76.05 -4.61 1.61
C ARG A 129 77.16 -3.94 2.44
N ALA A 130 76.92 -3.70 3.74
CA ALA A 130 77.94 -3.33 4.72
C ALA A 130 78.70 -4.54 5.30
N GLY A 131 78.08 -5.73 5.25
CA GLY A 131 78.61 -7.03 5.70
C GLY A 131 79.64 -7.65 4.76
N GLU A 132 79.69 -7.32 3.48
CA GLU A 132 80.84 -7.65 2.63
C GLU A 132 82.10 -6.86 3.04
N ALA A 133 81.93 -5.59 3.45
CA ALA A 133 83.02 -4.78 4.00
C ALA A 133 83.42 -5.20 5.44
N LEU A 134 82.53 -5.93 6.14
CA LEU A 134 82.69 -6.32 7.55
C LEU A 134 82.87 -7.83 7.77
N GLY A 135 82.71 -8.64 6.73
CA GLY A 135 82.67 -10.09 6.80
C GLY A 135 83.95 -10.73 7.31
N ASN A 136 85.03 -9.94 7.35
CA ASN A 136 86.35 -10.34 7.85
C ASN A 136 86.85 -9.53 9.06
N THR A 137 86.06 -8.59 9.63
CA THR A 137 86.58 -7.56 10.56
C THR A 137 85.79 -7.33 11.85
N TYR A 138 84.63 -7.98 12.06
CA TYR A 138 83.87 -7.85 13.31
C TYR A 138 83.38 -9.20 13.84
N ASP A 139 84.07 -9.73 14.86
CA ASP A 139 83.63 -10.93 15.58
C ASP A 139 82.64 -10.55 16.69
N SER A 140 81.34 -10.65 16.38
CA SER A 140 80.28 -10.41 17.37
C SER A 140 80.31 -11.50 18.46
N PRO A 141 80.33 -11.14 19.76
CA PRO A 141 80.15 -12.11 20.86
C PRO A 141 78.73 -12.68 20.89
N ILE A 142 77.76 -11.98 20.29
CA ILE A 142 76.39 -12.45 20.14
C ILE A 142 76.32 -13.34 18.90
N LYS A 143 76.13 -14.63 19.11
CA LYS A 143 76.00 -15.66 18.06
C LYS A 143 74.54 -15.93 17.68
N SER A 144 73.61 -15.82 18.62
CA SER A 144 72.17 -15.93 18.35
C SER A 144 71.39 -15.01 19.28
N VAL A 145 70.20 -14.60 18.84
CA VAL A 145 69.29 -13.79 19.65
C VAL A 145 67.87 -14.31 19.48
N ASN A 146 67.21 -14.52 20.60
CA ASN A 146 65.77 -14.71 20.64
C ASN A 146 65.11 -13.34 20.88
N LEU A 147 64.43 -12.82 19.87
CA LEU A 147 63.69 -11.55 19.90
C LEU A 147 62.18 -11.77 20.06
N SER A 148 61.77 -12.99 20.43
CA SER A 148 60.37 -13.31 20.66
C SER A 148 59.77 -12.42 21.75
N ASN A 149 58.57 -11.91 21.50
CA ASN A 149 57.92 -10.96 22.38
C ASN A 149 56.40 -11.15 22.41
N THR A 150 55.81 -10.82 23.55
CA THR A 150 54.37 -10.63 23.69
C THR A 150 54.10 -9.13 23.78
N THR A 151 53.31 -8.62 22.85
CA THR A 151 52.98 -7.20 22.73
C THR A 151 51.52 -6.98 23.09
N VAL A 152 51.25 -5.97 23.92
CA VAL A 152 49.92 -5.39 24.09
C VAL A 152 49.90 -4.08 23.29
N ALA A 153 49.04 -3.99 22.29
CA ALA A 153 48.99 -2.85 21.39
C ALA A 153 47.60 -2.19 21.39
N LEU A 154 47.57 -0.87 21.31
CA LEU A 154 46.40 -0.13 20.87
C LEU A 154 46.37 -0.17 19.35
N THR A 155 45.28 -0.68 18.78
CA THR A 155 45.09 -0.78 17.34
C THR A 155 44.14 0.30 16.85
N VAL A 156 44.47 0.91 15.72
CA VAL A 156 43.58 1.82 14.98
C VAL A 156 43.66 1.45 13.51
N GLY A 157 42.53 1.35 12.83
CA GLY A 157 42.47 0.97 11.43
C GLY A 157 41.21 1.47 10.74
N PHE A 158 41.24 1.44 9.40
CA PHE A 158 40.07 1.74 8.58
C PHE A 158 39.64 0.46 7.86
N ILE A 159 38.37 0.13 7.97
CA ILE A 159 37.76 -0.99 7.25
C ILE A 159 36.99 -0.40 6.08
N PHE A 160 37.44 -0.71 4.86
CA PHE A 160 36.77 -0.35 3.62
C PHE A 160 36.00 -1.55 3.09
N GLY A 161 34.73 -1.36 2.73
CA GLY A 161 33.86 -2.44 2.27
C GLY A 161 33.17 -3.21 3.40
N GLY A 162 32.36 -4.19 2.98
CA GLY A 162 31.45 -4.93 3.86
C GLY A 162 30.05 -4.31 3.88
N ASN A 163 29.17 -4.79 2.98
CA ASN A 163 27.77 -4.37 2.94
C ASN A 163 27.14 -4.52 4.32
N THR A 164 26.44 -3.49 4.78
CA THR A 164 25.57 -3.62 5.95
C THR A 164 24.59 -4.75 5.69
N ASN A 165 24.64 -5.79 6.52
CA ASN A 165 23.72 -6.93 6.43
C ASN A 165 22.27 -6.42 6.32
N ILE A 166 21.46 -7.02 5.46
CA ILE A 166 20.04 -6.68 5.24
C ILE A 166 19.26 -6.59 6.57
N ALA A 167 19.57 -7.45 7.54
CA ALA A 167 19.00 -7.36 8.89
C ALA A 167 19.33 -6.02 9.60
N TYR A 168 20.55 -5.51 9.44
CA TYR A 168 20.94 -4.21 9.99
C TYR A 168 20.28 -3.05 9.25
N GLN A 169 20.09 -3.17 7.94
CA GLN A 169 19.32 -2.19 7.17
C GLN A 169 17.86 -2.14 7.65
N GLY A 170 17.25 -3.31 7.90
CA GLY A 170 15.92 -3.42 8.50
C GLY A 170 15.84 -2.75 9.87
N TYR A 171 16.84 -2.99 10.72
CA TYR A 171 16.94 -2.32 12.02
C TYR A 171 17.07 -0.79 11.90
N ARG A 172 17.84 -0.29 10.93
CA ARG A 172 17.97 1.14 10.67
C ARG A 172 16.65 1.75 10.18
N ALA A 173 15.90 1.04 9.33
CA ALA A 173 14.58 1.46 8.89
C ALA A 173 13.59 1.52 10.08
N GLU A 174 13.62 0.51 10.96
CA GLU A 174 12.83 0.50 12.21
C GLU A 174 13.15 1.72 13.09
N GLN A 175 14.43 2.06 13.29
CA GLN A 175 14.82 3.24 14.08
C GLN A 175 14.35 4.56 13.46
N ARG A 176 14.27 4.62 12.13
CA ARG A 176 13.73 5.78 11.39
C ARG A 176 12.20 5.80 11.34
N ARG A 177 11.52 4.83 11.95
CA ARG A 177 10.06 4.62 11.91
C ARG A 177 9.52 4.37 10.49
N ASP A 178 10.36 3.86 9.60
CA ASP A 178 9.93 3.34 8.30
C ASP A 178 9.65 1.85 8.42
N TYR A 179 8.51 1.54 9.02
CA TYR A 179 8.11 0.17 9.34
C TYR A 179 7.79 -0.64 8.08
N LYS A 180 7.29 -0.01 7.01
CA LYS A 180 7.08 -0.67 5.71
C LYS A 180 8.40 -1.23 5.17
N LEU A 181 9.43 -0.37 5.08
CA LEU A 181 10.74 -0.78 4.61
C LEU A 181 11.37 -1.82 5.56
N ALA A 182 11.24 -1.63 6.87
CA ALA A 182 11.76 -2.58 7.85
C ALA A 182 11.13 -3.99 7.71
N VAL A 183 9.81 -4.07 7.52
CA VAL A 183 9.11 -5.36 7.29
C VAL A 183 9.65 -6.08 6.06
N ASN A 184 9.83 -5.36 4.95
CA ASN A 184 10.35 -5.94 3.72
C ASN A 184 11.78 -6.47 3.93
N LEU A 185 12.67 -5.64 4.48
CA LEU A 185 14.06 -6.03 4.74
C LEU A 185 14.18 -7.22 5.70
N TYR A 186 13.35 -7.29 6.74
CA TYR A 186 13.34 -8.43 7.65
C TYR A 186 12.81 -9.71 6.99
N ARG A 187 11.76 -9.62 6.16
CA ARG A 187 11.28 -10.77 5.37
C ARG A 187 12.35 -11.27 4.41
N ASP A 188 12.99 -10.36 3.70
CA ASP A 188 14.04 -10.67 2.72
C ASP A 188 15.22 -11.37 3.41
N PHE A 189 15.64 -10.87 4.58
CA PHE A 189 16.68 -11.52 5.38
C PHE A 189 16.30 -12.95 5.79
N LEU A 190 15.08 -13.17 6.28
CA LEU A 190 14.61 -14.50 6.69
C LEU A 190 14.44 -15.46 5.52
N SER A 191 14.10 -14.94 4.34
CA SER A 191 13.99 -15.73 3.11
C SER A 191 15.35 -16.15 2.57
N MET A 192 16.33 -15.24 2.56
CA MET A 192 17.67 -15.52 2.05
C MET A 192 18.53 -16.32 3.02
N TYR A 193 18.34 -16.12 4.33
CA TYR A 193 19.19 -16.70 5.38
C TYR A 193 18.37 -17.39 6.49
N PRO A 194 17.59 -18.43 6.18
CA PRO A 194 16.65 -19.05 7.13
C PRO A 194 17.32 -19.67 8.36
N HIS A 195 18.56 -20.15 8.23
CA HIS A 195 19.35 -20.79 9.29
C HIS A 195 20.43 -19.87 9.90
N HIS A 196 20.37 -18.55 9.65
CA HIS A 196 21.32 -17.62 10.26
C HIS A 196 21.15 -17.57 11.78
N HIS A 197 22.24 -17.45 12.53
CA HIS A 197 22.22 -17.34 14.00
C HIS A 197 21.40 -16.16 14.57
N ASN A 198 20.97 -15.22 13.71
CA ASN A 198 20.16 -14.06 14.09
C ASN A 198 18.71 -14.19 13.61
N ALA A 199 18.33 -15.31 12.98
CA ALA A 199 17.02 -15.48 12.38
C ALA A 199 15.89 -15.34 13.41
N GLU A 200 16.02 -15.94 14.61
CA GLU A 200 15.03 -15.75 15.68
C GLU A 200 14.88 -14.29 16.09
N LYS A 201 15.99 -13.60 16.35
CA LYS A 201 15.98 -12.18 16.70
C LYS A 201 15.34 -11.31 15.61
N VAL A 202 15.54 -11.66 14.33
CA VAL A 202 14.88 -10.97 13.21
C VAL A 202 13.38 -11.29 13.15
N ARG A 203 12.95 -12.52 13.48
CA ARG A 203 11.51 -12.87 13.59
C ARG A 203 10.83 -12.07 14.71
N GLU A 204 11.46 -11.96 15.87
CA GLU A 204 10.96 -11.15 16.99
C GLU A 204 10.80 -9.68 16.58
N ARG A 205 11.83 -9.11 15.93
CA ARG A 205 11.81 -7.72 15.43
C ARG A 205 10.73 -7.53 14.37
N LEU A 206 10.60 -8.47 13.43
CA LEU A 206 9.55 -8.43 12.41
C LEU A 206 8.15 -8.39 13.04
N ALA A 207 7.90 -9.20 14.07
CA ALA A 207 6.63 -9.17 14.80
C ALA A 207 6.41 -7.81 15.49
N ALA A 208 7.43 -7.28 16.18
CA ALA A 208 7.35 -5.97 16.83
C ALA A 208 7.09 -4.82 15.85
N VAL A 209 7.74 -4.84 14.68
CA VAL A 209 7.52 -3.82 13.63
C VAL A 209 6.13 -3.96 13.00
N ARG A 210 5.65 -5.18 12.76
CA ARG A 210 4.29 -5.41 12.27
C ARG A 210 3.23 -4.82 13.19
N ASN A 211 3.42 -4.94 14.51
CA ASN A 211 2.51 -4.33 15.49
C ASN A 211 2.50 -2.79 15.43
N ARG A 212 3.57 -2.16 14.95
CA ARG A 212 3.67 -0.69 14.80
C ARG A 212 3.29 -0.19 13.41
N LEU A 213 3.18 -1.08 12.42
CA LEU A 213 2.86 -0.73 11.05
C LEU A 213 1.51 -0.01 10.89
N PRO A 214 0.42 -0.39 11.61
CA PRO A 214 -0.84 0.35 11.57
C PRO A 214 -0.73 1.81 11.98
N GLU A 215 0.15 2.14 12.93
CA GLU A 215 0.40 3.53 13.34
C GLU A 215 0.99 4.35 12.18
N GLN A 216 1.89 3.77 11.39
CA GLN A 216 2.43 4.42 10.19
C GLN A 216 1.33 4.64 9.14
N TYR A 217 0.47 3.65 8.87
CA TYR A 217 -0.66 3.82 7.95
C TYR A 217 -1.61 4.93 8.41
N LEU A 218 -1.94 4.99 9.69
CA LEU A 218 -2.77 6.06 10.26
C LEU A 218 -2.12 7.44 10.07
N ASN A 219 -0.82 7.57 10.35
CA ASN A 219 -0.10 8.83 10.19
C ASN A 219 -0.04 9.29 8.73
N GLU A 220 0.11 8.35 7.78
CA GLU A 220 0.03 8.64 6.35
C GLU A 220 -1.40 9.01 5.92
N ALA A 221 -2.42 8.33 6.46
CA ALA A 221 -3.83 8.65 6.20
C ALA A 221 -4.16 10.09 6.62
N ILE A 222 -3.69 10.52 7.80
CA ILE A 222 -3.86 11.90 8.27
C ILE A 222 -3.20 12.91 7.31
N LYS A 223 -2.02 12.61 6.78
CA LYS A 223 -1.34 13.47 5.81
C LYS A 223 -2.11 13.55 4.50
N ASN A 224 -2.58 12.41 3.98
CA ASN A 224 -3.37 12.36 2.74
C ASN A 224 -4.71 13.07 2.88
N TYR A 225 -5.37 12.92 4.03
CA TYR A 225 -6.62 13.61 4.33
C TYR A 225 -6.46 15.14 4.26
N ARG A 226 -5.37 15.67 4.84
CA ARG A 226 -5.04 17.10 4.79
C ARG A 226 -4.66 17.61 3.39
N ALA A 227 -4.33 16.71 2.48
CA ALA A 227 -4.00 17.02 1.09
C ALA A 227 -5.16 16.70 0.13
N ASP A 228 -6.37 16.50 0.68
CA ASP A 228 -7.61 16.18 -0.05
C ASP A 228 -7.53 14.88 -0.90
N LYS A 229 -6.63 13.97 -0.55
CA LYS A 229 -6.47 12.65 -1.19
C LYS A 229 -7.35 11.62 -0.52
N PHE A 230 -8.67 11.75 -0.71
CA PHE A 230 -9.66 11.01 0.07
C PHE A 230 -9.70 9.50 -0.20
N VAL A 231 -9.48 9.07 -1.45
CA VAL A 231 -9.44 7.64 -1.81
C VAL A 231 -8.24 6.96 -1.19
N GLU A 232 -7.06 7.59 -1.25
CA GLU A 232 -5.84 7.09 -0.63
C GLU A 232 -5.94 7.09 0.90
N THR A 233 -6.63 8.08 1.46
CA THR A 233 -6.93 8.14 2.90
C THR A 233 -7.77 6.93 3.31
N GLU A 234 -8.84 6.63 2.57
CA GLU A 234 -9.70 5.47 2.85
C GLU A 234 -8.90 4.16 2.84
N ASN A 235 -8.08 3.94 1.81
CA ASN A 235 -7.28 2.72 1.67
C ASN A 235 -6.31 2.56 2.86
N LEU A 236 -5.64 3.63 3.28
CA LEU A 236 -4.75 3.59 4.44
C LEU A 236 -5.50 3.37 5.76
N LEU A 237 -6.72 3.92 5.90
CA LEU A 237 -7.56 3.68 7.08
C LEU A 237 -8.01 2.23 7.19
N ASN A 238 -8.25 1.55 6.07
CA ASN A 238 -8.57 0.12 6.07
C ASN A 238 -7.38 -0.71 6.55
N LEU A 239 -6.16 -0.40 6.08
CA LEU A 239 -4.94 -1.06 6.55
C LEU A 239 -4.63 -0.76 8.03
N ALA A 240 -4.83 0.49 8.46
CA ALA A 240 -4.65 0.87 9.86
C ALA A 240 -5.69 0.21 10.79
N GLY A 241 -6.90 -0.03 10.27
CA GLY A 241 -8.01 -0.66 10.97
C GLY A 241 -7.85 -2.17 11.22
N GLU A 242 -6.78 -2.80 10.74
CA GLU A 242 -6.42 -4.18 11.10
C GLU A 242 -5.71 -4.29 12.46
N SER A 243 -5.44 -3.16 13.13
CA SER A 243 -4.74 -3.16 14.42
C SER A 243 -5.62 -3.63 15.58
N ASP A 244 -5.10 -4.48 16.45
CA ASP A 244 -5.77 -4.83 17.71
C ASP A 244 -5.60 -3.75 18.80
N ASP A 245 -4.81 -2.70 18.57
CA ASP A 245 -4.61 -1.62 19.56
C ASP A 245 -5.85 -0.71 19.65
N PRO A 246 -6.55 -0.66 20.80
CA PRO A 246 -7.74 0.16 20.97
C PRO A 246 -7.50 1.65 20.69
N LYS A 247 -6.30 2.17 21.00
CA LYS A 247 -5.98 3.59 20.76
C LYS A 247 -5.87 3.90 19.27
N ILE A 248 -5.31 2.96 18.48
CA ILE A 248 -5.24 3.09 17.02
C ILE A 248 -6.65 3.00 16.44
N GLN A 249 -7.44 2.02 16.89
CA GLN A 249 -8.84 1.86 16.45
C GLN A 249 -9.70 3.10 16.70
N THR A 250 -9.62 3.70 17.90
CA THR A 250 -10.33 4.95 18.18
C THR A 250 -9.94 6.05 17.19
N ARG A 251 -8.64 6.26 16.97
CA ARG A 251 -8.17 7.30 16.04
C ARG A 251 -8.53 7.02 14.58
N VAL A 252 -8.55 5.75 14.16
CA VAL A 252 -9.02 5.33 12.83
C VAL A 252 -10.50 5.66 12.67
N ASN A 253 -11.33 5.33 13.66
CA ASN A 253 -12.76 5.59 13.63
C ASN A 253 -13.07 7.10 13.66
N ASP A 254 -12.34 7.88 14.46
CA ASP A 254 -12.44 9.33 14.48
C ASP A 254 -12.19 9.93 13.08
N LEU A 255 -11.11 9.48 12.41
CA LEU A 255 -10.75 9.98 11.09
C LEU A 255 -11.73 9.48 10.00
N ARG A 256 -12.22 8.24 10.09
CA ARG A 256 -13.31 7.72 9.25
C ARG A 256 -14.56 8.58 9.37
N THR A 257 -14.92 8.99 10.58
CA THR A 257 -16.06 9.87 10.83
C THR A 257 -15.82 11.29 10.32
N GLN A 258 -14.60 11.82 10.38
CA GLN A 258 -14.25 13.09 9.73
C GLN A 258 -14.37 12.99 8.20
N LEU A 259 -13.84 11.93 7.60
CA LEU A 259 -13.92 11.68 6.16
C LEU A 259 -15.39 11.54 5.71
N GLY A 260 -16.20 10.79 6.46
CA GLY A 260 -17.63 10.69 6.20
C GLY A 260 -18.35 12.05 6.29
N LYS A 261 -17.99 12.92 7.24
CA LYS A 261 -18.54 14.28 7.31
C LYS A 261 -18.15 15.12 6.10
N THR A 262 -16.95 14.95 5.56
CA THR A 262 -16.50 15.62 4.34
C THR A 262 -17.32 15.17 3.13
N TYR A 263 -17.54 13.86 2.95
CA TYR A 263 -18.42 13.36 1.90
C TYR A 263 -19.87 13.83 2.06
N LEU A 264 -20.41 13.90 3.29
CA LEU A 264 -21.75 14.43 3.51
C LEU A 264 -21.89 15.90 3.15
N ARG A 265 -20.86 16.73 3.42
CA ARG A 265 -20.87 18.13 3.00
C ARG A 265 -20.83 18.25 1.48
N ALA A 266 -20.00 17.45 0.80
CA ALA A 266 -20.00 17.40 -0.66
C ALA A 266 -21.38 17.00 -1.22
N ALA A 267 -22.03 15.99 -0.61
CA ALA A 267 -23.39 15.60 -0.97
C ALA A 267 -24.42 16.73 -0.75
N GLN A 268 -24.25 17.58 0.28
CA GLN A 268 -25.10 18.75 0.50
C GLN A 268 -24.92 19.79 -0.61
N ASP A 269 -23.67 20.07 -0.99
CA ASP A 269 -23.35 21.04 -2.02
C ASP A 269 -23.83 20.56 -3.42
N ASP A 270 -23.68 19.28 -3.73
CA ASP A 270 -24.19 18.67 -4.96
C ASP A 270 -25.71 18.72 -5.04
N LEU A 271 -26.39 18.53 -3.90
CA LEU A 271 -27.84 18.63 -3.83
C LEU A 271 -28.32 20.06 -4.14
N GLN A 272 -27.61 21.09 -3.69
CA GLN A 272 -27.91 22.48 -4.03
C GLN A 272 -27.73 22.77 -5.53
N ARG A 273 -26.81 22.04 -6.18
CA ARG A 273 -26.55 22.12 -7.63
C ARG A 273 -27.46 21.21 -8.46
N PHE A 274 -28.37 20.47 -7.84
CA PHE A 274 -29.22 19.46 -8.47
C PHE A 274 -28.45 18.32 -9.18
N ASP A 275 -27.20 18.05 -8.78
CA ASP A 275 -26.42 16.93 -9.30
C ASP A 275 -26.75 15.65 -8.52
N PHE A 276 -27.87 15.02 -8.86
CA PHE A 276 -28.38 13.88 -8.12
C PHE A 276 -27.46 12.65 -8.14
N GLU A 277 -26.69 12.44 -9.20
CA GLU A 277 -25.76 11.32 -9.31
C GLU A 277 -24.58 11.51 -8.35
N ALA A 278 -24.01 12.72 -8.28
CA ALA A 278 -22.95 13.04 -7.35
C ALA A 278 -23.40 12.93 -5.88
N VAL A 279 -24.62 13.36 -5.56
CA VAL A 279 -25.20 13.18 -4.21
C VAL A 279 -25.22 11.71 -3.81
N GLU A 280 -25.71 10.82 -4.69
CA GLU A 280 -25.78 9.38 -4.42
C GLU A 280 -24.39 8.77 -4.24
N ALA A 281 -23.43 9.16 -5.07
CA ALA A 281 -22.05 8.72 -4.97
C ALA A 281 -21.42 9.11 -3.62
N HIS A 282 -21.60 10.36 -3.18
CA HIS A 282 -21.08 10.84 -1.89
C HIS A 282 -21.79 10.22 -0.69
N LEU A 283 -23.10 9.97 -0.76
CA LEU A 283 -23.84 9.25 0.28
C LEU A 283 -23.37 7.79 0.40
N LYS A 284 -23.10 7.13 -0.73
CA LYS A 284 -22.52 5.78 -0.76
C LYS A 284 -21.11 5.77 -0.17
N ALA A 285 -20.26 6.75 -0.53
CA ALA A 285 -18.92 6.89 0.02
C ALA A 285 -18.95 7.12 1.53
N THR A 286 -19.87 7.93 2.05
CA THR A 286 -20.08 8.14 3.49
C THR A 286 -20.34 6.82 4.23
N ARG A 287 -21.32 6.04 3.76
CA ARG A 287 -21.69 4.75 4.39
C ARG A 287 -20.58 3.72 4.34
N LYS A 288 -19.72 3.78 3.31
CA LYS A 288 -18.57 2.88 3.17
C LYS A 288 -17.52 3.14 4.25
N VAL A 289 -17.33 4.40 4.65
CA VAL A 289 -16.27 4.77 5.61
C VAL A 289 -16.74 4.77 7.06
N THR A 290 -18.01 5.06 7.36
CA THR A 290 -18.53 5.06 8.74
C THR A 290 -20.04 4.84 8.80
N SER A 291 -20.51 4.15 9.83
CA SER A 291 -21.94 4.03 10.19
C SER A 291 -22.42 5.13 11.15
N ASP A 292 -21.50 5.87 11.79
CA ASP A 292 -21.84 6.90 12.79
C ASP A 292 -22.70 8.04 12.20
N LEU A 293 -22.72 8.14 10.88
CA LEU A 293 -23.38 9.18 10.12
C LEU A 293 -24.66 8.70 9.43
N ASP A 294 -25.21 7.55 9.81
CA ASP A 294 -26.42 7.00 9.19
C ASP A 294 -27.63 7.95 9.30
N ARG A 295 -27.87 8.53 10.47
CA ARG A 295 -28.97 9.49 10.68
C ARG A 295 -28.86 10.74 9.78
N PRO A 296 -27.76 11.51 9.78
CA PRO A 296 -27.62 12.64 8.87
C PRO A 296 -27.59 12.22 7.39
N SER A 297 -27.07 11.02 7.06
CA SER A 297 -27.15 10.47 5.70
C SER A 297 -28.59 10.21 5.27
N GLN A 298 -29.42 9.60 6.11
CA GLN A 298 -30.83 9.35 5.84
C GLN A 298 -31.62 10.66 5.65
N PHE A 299 -31.29 11.69 6.42
CA PHE A 299 -31.87 13.02 6.23
C PHE A 299 -31.58 13.58 4.83
N LEU A 300 -30.34 13.43 4.33
CA LEU A 300 -30.01 13.86 2.96
C LEU A 300 -30.63 12.97 1.88
N VAL A 301 -30.73 11.66 2.10
CA VAL A 301 -31.48 10.75 1.21
C VAL A 301 -32.93 11.23 1.06
N SER A 302 -33.57 11.59 2.17
CA SER A 302 -34.93 12.14 2.15
C SER A 302 -35.01 13.43 1.34
N LYS A 303 -34.08 14.38 1.55
CA LYS A 303 -34.04 15.62 0.78
C LYS A 303 -33.78 15.41 -0.72
N LEU A 304 -32.89 14.48 -1.07
CA LEU A 304 -32.64 14.09 -2.46
C LEU A 304 -33.90 13.52 -3.11
N ALA A 305 -34.58 12.60 -2.44
CA ALA A 305 -35.83 12.01 -2.93
C ALA A 305 -36.92 13.09 -3.09
N LEU A 306 -37.04 14.02 -2.13
CA LEU A 306 -37.95 15.16 -2.27
C LEU A 306 -37.61 16.00 -3.50
N ALA A 307 -36.35 16.38 -3.69
CA ALA A 307 -35.90 17.18 -4.83
C ALA A 307 -36.18 16.49 -6.18
N LYS A 308 -35.92 15.17 -6.28
CA LYS A 308 -36.29 14.37 -7.46
C LYS A 308 -37.79 14.39 -7.71
N GLY A 309 -38.60 14.21 -6.66
CA GLY A 309 -40.06 14.28 -6.73
C GLY A 309 -40.54 15.63 -7.26
N VAL A 310 -39.99 16.74 -6.76
CA VAL A 310 -40.34 18.10 -7.20
C VAL A 310 -39.95 18.34 -8.66
N ALA A 311 -38.75 17.94 -9.08
CA ALA A 311 -38.29 18.11 -10.47
C ALA A 311 -39.17 17.32 -11.46
N LEU A 312 -39.57 16.10 -11.10
CA LEU A 312 -40.49 15.28 -11.91
C LEU A 312 -41.89 15.88 -11.96
N TYR A 313 -42.39 16.42 -10.84
CA TYR A 313 -43.65 17.15 -10.81
C TYR A 313 -43.63 18.35 -11.77
N GLN A 314 -42.57 19.17 -11.74
CA GLN A 314 -42.41 20.31 -12.64
C GLN A 314 -42.35 19.91 -14.12
N SER A 315 -41.89 18.68 -14.40
CA SER A 315 -41.84 18.11 -15.74
C SER A 315 -43.15 17.44 -16.17
N GLY A 316 -44.19 17.45 -15.33
CA GLY A 316 -45.49 16.80 -15.60
C GLY A 316 -45.50 15.27 -15.38
N LEU A 317 -44.43 14.69 -14.85
CA LEU A 317 -44.28 13.24 -14.63
C LEU A 317 -44.83 12.84 -13.25
N TYR A 318 -46.13 12.99 -13.06
CA TYR A 318 -46.78 12.91 -11.74
C TYR A 318 -46.60 11.57 -11.01
N ASN A 319 -46.77 10.43 -11.68
CA ASN A 319 -46.63 9.12 -11.03
C ASN A 319 -45.20 8.86 -10.53
N ARG A 320 -44.18 9.30 -11.28
CA ARG A 320 -42.79 9.21 -10.82
C ARG A 320 -42.52 10.20 -9.70
N ALA A 321 -43.11 11.39 -9.76
CA ALA A 321 -43.01 12.36 -8.67
C ALA A 321 -43.54 11.76 -7.36
N LEU A 322 -44.73 11.14 -7.38
CA LEU A 322 -45.33 10.50 -6.20
C LEU A 322 -44.43 9.43 -5.58
N PHE A 323 -43.86 8.54 -6.39
CA PHE A 323 -42.91 7.52 -5.92
C PHE A 323 -41.75 8.12 -5.12
N TRP A 324 -41.14 9.20 -5.62
CA TRP A 324 -40.02 9.85 -4.96
C TRP A 324 -40.44 10.65 -3.73
N LEU A 325 -41.63 11.27 -3.74
CA LEU A 325 -42.20 11.92 -2.56
C LEU A 325 -42.47 10.90 -1.43
N ASP A 326 -43.00 9.73 -1.75
CA ASP A 326 -43.21 8.65 -0.78
C ASP A 326 -41.89 8.09 -0.24
N SER A 327 -40.91 7.91 -1.12
CA SER A 327 -39.56 7.52 -0.74
C SER A 327 -38.91 8.55 0.21
N ALA A 328 -39.17 9.85 -0.01
CA ALA A 328 -38.68 10.91 0.87
C ALA A 328 -39.27 10.82 2.29
N VAL A 329 -40.57 10.55 2.41
CA VAL A 329 -41.26 10.37 3.69
C VAL A 329 -40.83 9.09 4.39
N ALA A 330 -40.60 8.01 3.65
CA ALA A 330 -40.09 6.76 4.20
C ALA A 330 -38.68 6.95 4.79
N ALA A 331 -37.82 7.72 4.13
CA ALA A 331 -36.46 8.01 4.59
C ALA A 331 -36.42 8.98 5.80
N ASN A 332 -37.35 9.94 5.86
CA ASN A 332 -37.50 10.83 7.01
C ASN A 332 -38.96 11.27 7.17
N PRO A 333 -39.71 10.70 8.15
CA PRO A 333 -41.11 11.04 8.38
C PRO A 333 -41.36 12.53 8.65
N GLY A 334 -40.36 13.29 9.11
CA GLY A 334 -40.46 14.73 9.36
C GLY A 334 -40.77 15.57 8.11
N ILE A 335 -40.54 15.06 6.90
CA ILE A 335 -40.79 15.78 5.63
C ILE A 335 -42.21 15.58 5.09
N ARG A 336 -43.08 14.86 5.84
CA ARG A 336 -44.43 14.49 5.41
C ARG A 336 -45.28 15.69 4.99
N SER A 337 -45.21 16.80 5.71
CA SER A 337 -45.95 18.02 5.37
C SER A 337 -45.55 18.57 4.01
N ASP A 338 -44.25 18.62 3.73
CA ASP A 338 -43.69 19.17 2.49
C ASP A 338 -44.05 18.26 1.31
N ALA A 339 -43.89 16.94 1.49
CA ALA A 339 -44.29 15.95 0.49
C ALA A 339 -45.80 16.04 0.21
N GLN A 340 -46.64 16.18 1.24
CA GLN A 340 -48.09 16.31 1.08
C GLN A 340 -48.48 17.58 0.32
N ALA A 341 -47.80 18.71 0.56
CA ALA A 341 -48.03 19.93 -0.19
C ALA A 341 -47.79 19.74 -1.70
N TYR A 342 -46.76 18.99 -2.09
CA TYR A 342 -46.53 18.64 -3.48
C TYR A 342 -47.54 17.61 -4.01
N LYS A 343 -47.99 16.64 -3.21
CA LYS A 343 -49.09 15.73 -3.61
C LYS A 343 -50.38 16.47 -3.94
N THR A 344 -50.74 17.48 -3.15
CA THR A 344 -51.89 18.35 -3.46
C THR A 344 -51.69 19.12 -4.77
N LYS A 345 -50.48 19.63 -5.04
CA LYS A 345 -50.16 20.27 -6.32
C LYS A 345 -50.20 19.30 -7.50
N ILE A 346 -49.77 18.05 -7.30
CA ILE A 346 -49.90 16.97 -8.28
C ILE A 346 -51.37 16.68 -8.57
N ALA A 347 -52.22 16.60 -7.54
CA ALA A 347 -53.66 16.41 -7.71
C ALA A 347 -54.28 17.49 -8.59
N GLN A 348 -53.91 18.76 -8.39
CA GLN A 348 -54.33 19.87 -9.26
C GLN A 348 -53.83 19.71 -10.71
N GLY A 349 -52.58 19.28 -10.88
CA GLY A 349 -52.03 18.96 -12.20
C GLY A 349 -52.78 17.82 -12.91
N MET A 350 -53.17 16.79 -12.18
CA MET A 350 -53.99 15.68 -12.70
C MET A 350 -55.39 16.15 -13.11
N VAL A 351 -56.01 17.08 -12.39
CA VAL A 351 -57.26 17.73 -12.84
C VAL A 351 -57.05 18.49 -14.15
N ALA A 352 -55.91 19.17 -14.33
CA ALA A 352 -55.59 19.83 -15.58
C ALA A 352 -55.36 18.82 -16.74
N ASP A 353 -54.74 17.68 -16.47
CA ASP A 353 -54.59 16.59 -17.45
C ASP A 353 -55.94 15.95 -17.83
N ALA A 354 -56.88 15.85 -16.89
CA ALA A 354 -58.26 15.49 -17.21
C ALA A 354 -58.88 16.49 -18.20
N GLY A 355 -58.63 17.79 -18.01
CA GLY A 355 -59.03 18.83 -18.97
C GLY A 355 -58.46 18.64 -20.38
N LYS A 356 -57.20 18.19 -20.50
CA LYS A 356 -56.62 17.80 -21.80
C LYS A 356 -57.28 16.54 -22.37
N GLY A 357 -57.63 15.59 -21.51
CA GLY A 357 -58.37 14.40 -21.90
C GLY A 357 -59.73 14.72 -22.53
N ILE A 358 -60.41 15.77 -22.06
CA ILE A 358 -61.65 16.28 -22.68
C ILE A 358 -61.37 16.75 -24.12
N GLN A 359 -60.30 17.51 -24.36
CA GLN A 359 -59.94 17.98 -25.70
C GLN A 359 -59.55 16.85 -26.66
N LEU A 360 -59.02 15.75 -26.11
CA LEU A 360 -58.63 14.56 -26.86
C LEU A 360 -59.75 13.52 -26.96
N GLU A 361 -60.93 13.81 -26.40
CA GLU A 361 -62.07 12.89 -26.27
C GLU A 361 -61.71 11.54 -25.61
N ASN A 362 -60.67 11.52 -24.76
CA ASN A 362 -60.17 10.31 -24.12
C ASN A 362 -60.78 10.14 -22.72
N LYS A 363 -61.92 9.44 -22.64
CA LYS A 363 -62.65 9.21 -21.38
C LYS A 363 -61.84 8.50 -20.29
N VAL A 364 -60.97 7.58 -20.67
CA VAL A 364 -60.17 6.80 -19.71
C VAL A 364 -59.13 7.68 -19.03
N LEU A 365 -58.49 8.54 -19.81
CA LEU A 365 -57.56 9.52 -19.27
C LEU A 365 -58.25 10.47 -18.28
N ILE A 366 -59.44 10.97 -18.64
CA ILE A 366 -60.21 11.86 -17.77
C ILE A 366 -60.52 11.14 -16.46
N TYR A 367 -61.07 9.93 -16.53
CA TYR A 367 -61.43 9.13 -15.37
C TYR A 367 -60.24 8.85 -14.45
N GLU A 368 -59.15 8.30 -14.99
CA GLU A 368 -57.97 7.93 -14.20
C GLU A 368 -57.29 9.15 -13.56
N SER A 369 -57.24 10.28 -14.29
CA SER A 369 -56.63 11.50 -13.76
C SER A 369 -57.46 12.12 -12.64
N LEU A 370 -58.80 12.17 -12.79
CA LEU A 370 -59.68 12.70 -11.75
C LEU A 370 -59.71 11.79 -10.51
N LYS A 371 -59.73 10.47 -10.70
CA LYS A 371 -59.68 9.50 -9.61
C LYS A 371 -58.39 9.64 -8.79
N GLN A 372 -57.23 9.66 -9.46
CA GLN A 372 -55.94 9.85 -8.78
C GLN A 372 -55.85 11.22 -8.10
N ALA A 373 -56.42 12.28 -8.69
CA ALA A 373 -56.49 13.58 -8.04
C ALA A 373 -57.28 13.54 -6.73
N VAL A 374 -58.43 12.87 -6.68
CA VAL A 374 -59.24 12.71 -5.46
C VAL A 374 -58.53 11.85 -4.41
N GLU A 375 -57.82 10.81 -4.81
CA GLU A 375 -57.02 10.00 -3.88
C GLU A 375 -55.89 10.82 -3.22
N LEU A 376 -55.25 11.72 -3.96
CA LEU A 376 -54.16 12.56 -3.48
C LEU A 376 -54.63 13.78 -2.68
N ASP A 377 -55.77 14.36 -3.05
CA ASP A 377 -56.45 15.43 -2.31
C ASP A 377 -57.95 15.10 -2.11
N PRO A 378 -58.30 14.44 -0.99
CA PRO A 378 -59.68 14.05 -0.69
C PRO A 378 -60.68 15.19 -0.65
N ARG A 379 -60.23 16.46 -0.56
CA ARG A 379 -61.12 17.63 -0.59
C ARG A 379 -61.81 17.78 -1.95
N LEU A 380 -61.15 17.31 -3.02
CA LEU A 380 -61.68 17.34 -4.38
C LEU A 380 -62.89 16.41 -4.56
N LYS A 381 -63.07 15.42 -3.68
CA LYS A 381 -64.19 14.47 -3.74
C LYS A 381 -65.53 15.16 -3.82
N ARG A 382 -65.73 16.26 -3.07
CA ARG A 382 -67.01 17.00 -3.04
C ARG A 382 -67.44 17.57 -4.40
N ILE A 383 -66.48 17.76 -5.31
CA ILE A 383 -66.70 18.38 -6.62
C ILE A 383 -66.60 17.32 -7.73
N LEU A 384 -65.73 16.33 -7.57
CA LEU A 384 -65.38 15.37 -8.61
C LEU A 384 -66.08 14.01 -8.48
N ASP A 385 -66.74 13.68 -7.36
CA ASP A 385 -67.38 12.35 -7.17
C ASP A 385 -68.43 12.05 -8.26
N GLU A 386 -69.33 13.01 -8.53
CA GLU A 386 -70.38 12.85 -9.53
C GLU A 386 -69.82 12.73 -10.96
N PRO A 387 -68.92 13.62 -11.43
CA PRO A 387 -68.25 13.44 -12.72
C PRO A 387 -67.48 12.12 -12.86
N ILE A 388 -66.79 11.68 -11.79
CA ILE A 388 -66.06 10.40 -11.79
C ILE A 388 -67.04 9.23 -11.89
N HIS A 389 -68.16 9.27 -11.15
CA HIS A 389 -69.19 8.24 -11.18
C HIS A 389 -69.84 8.13 -12.56
N ASP A 390 -70.19 9.25 -13.18
CA ASP A 390 -70.77 9.27 -14.53
C ASP A 390 -69.80 8.71 -15.58
N LEU A 391 -68.52 9.04 -15.47
CA LEU A 391 -67.46 8.47 -16.31
C LEU A 391 -67.30 6.97 -16.08
N ASP A 392 -67.37 6.50 -14.84
CA ASP A 392 -67.28 5.08 -14.48
C ASP A 392 -68.42 4.27 -15.10
N VAL A 393 -69.66 4.78 -15.00
CA VAL A 393 -70.86 4.18 -15.60
C VAL A 393 -70.76 4.19 -17.13
N SER A 394 -70.30 5.29 -17.73
CA SER A 394 -70.09 5.36 -19.19
C SER A 394 -69.03 4.36 -19.66
N LEU A 395 -67.88 4.28 -18.98
CA LEU A 395 -66.80 3.36 -19.34
C LEU A 395 -67.22 1.91 -19.14
N THR A 396 -68.00 1.60 -18.11
CA THR A 396 -68.57 0.27 -17.87
C THR A 396 -69.61 -0.10 -18.94
N THR A 397 -70.36 0.87 -19.45
CA THR A 397 -71.28 0.67 -20.57
C THR A 397 -70.54 0.45 -21.89
N ASP A 398 -69.46 1.19 -22.13
CA ASP A 398 -68.59 1.04 -23.31
C ASP A 398 -67.85 -0.33 -23.28
N LYS A 399 -67.43 -0.77 -22.10
CA LYS A 399 -66.94 -2.13 -21.76
C LYS A 399 -67.93 -3.22 -22.17
N LEU A 400 -69.15 -3.14 -21.67
CA LEU A 400 -70.23 -4.09 -21.96
C LEU A 400 -70.63 -4.14 -23.45
N ARG A 401 -70.30 -3.09 -24.22
CA ARG A 401 -70.49 -3.01 -25.68
C ARG A 401 -69.31 -3.55 -26.50
N GLY A 402 -68.26 -4.05 -25.86
CA GLY A 402 -67.09 -4.65 -26.53
C GLY A 402 -66.11 -3.63 -27.12
N LEU A 403 -66.13 -2.37 -26.67
CA LEU A 403 -65.21 -1.30 -27.10
C LEU A 403 -63.86 -1.29 -26.33
N ASP A 404 -63.67 -2.25 -25.42
CA ASP A 404 -62.60 -2.31 -24.41
C ASP A 404 -61.15 -2.28 -24.91
N ALA A 405 -60.90 -2.95 -26.04
CA ALA A 405 -59.55 -3.06 -26.57
C ALA A 405 -59.01 -1.70 -27.06
N MET A 406 -59.90 -0.77 -27.43
CA MET A 406 -59.53 0.58 -27.89
C MET A 406 -59.28 1.52 -26.72
N THR A 407 -60.09 1.45 -25.66
CA THR A 407 -59.96 2.25 -24.43
C THR A 407 -58.70 1.89 -23.62
N GLU A 408 -58.37 0.60 -23.48
CA GLU A 408 -57.10 0.18 -22.85
C GLU A 408 -55.88 0.57 -23.70
N TRP A 409 -55.98 0.49 -25.03
CA TRP A 409 -54.92 0.88 -25.96
C TRP A 409 -54.69 2.40 -26.01
N GLU A 410 -55.74 3.21 -25.85
CA GLU A 410 -55.64 4.68 -25.76
C GLU A 410 -55.05 5.16 -24.44
N LEU A 411 -55.39 4.50 -23.33
CA LEU A 411 -54.72 4.70 -22.05
C LEU A 411 -53.22 4.34 -22.16
N GLY A 412 -52.91 3.20 -22.78
CA GLY A 412 -51.53 2.79 -23.07
C GLY A 412 -50.79 3.83 -23.92
N ARG A 413 -51.39 4.33 -25.02
CA ARG A 413 -50.79 5.38 -25.86
C ARG A 413 -50.60 6.71 -25.15
N TYR A 414 -51.54 7.13 -24.31
CA TYR A 414 -51.43 8.40 -23.59
C TYR A 414 -50.36 8.35 -22.49
N LEU A 415 -50.34 7.28 -21.68
CA LEU A 415 -49.29 7.04 -20.68
C LEU A 415 -47.89 6.95 -21.29
N ILE A 416 -47.79 6.50 -22.56
CA ILE A 416 -46.54 6.48 -23.33
C ILE A 416 -46.22 7.86 -23.95
N LYS A 417 -47.21 8.66 -24.34
CA LYS A 417 -47.02 10.01 -24.95
C LYS A 417 -46.71 11.11 -23.93
N SER A 418 -47.18 10.99 -22.69
CA SER A 418 -46.88 11.93 -21.60
C SER A 418 -45.57 11.63 -20.86
N ASP A 419 -44.81 10.63 -21.32
CA ASP A 419 -43.50 10.24 -20.75
C ASP A 419 -42.39 10.25 -21.84
N PRO A 420 -41.78 11.41 -22.15
CA PRO A 420 -40.63 11.48 -23.08
C PRO A 420 -39.35 10.80 -22.52
N GLY A 421 -39.41 10.23 -21.30
CA GLY A 421 -38.26 9.77 -20.53
C GLY A 421 -38.05 8.26 -20.47
N PHE A 422 -38.81 7.44 -21.20
CA PHE A 422 -38.50 6.01 -21.32
C PHE A 422 -37.26 5.79 -22.19
N THR A 423 -36.07 5.84 -21.57
CA THR A 423 -34.90 5.20 -22.14
C THR A 423 -34.76 3.77 -21.62
N LYS A 424 -34.66 2.84 -22.57
CA LYS A 424 -34.41 1.38 -22.47
C LYS A 424 -33.19 0.92 -21.63
N LYS A 425 -32.75 1.66 -20.62
CA LYS A 425 -31.48 1.36 -19.92
C LYS A 425 -31.60 0.30 -18.82
N ASP A 426 -32.77 0.07 -18.23
CA ASP A 426 -32.90 -0.81 -17.05
C ASP A 426 -34.03 -1.86 -17.15
N ILE A 427 -34.28 -2.40 -18.35
CA ILE A 427 -35.25 -3.49 -18.52
C ILE A 427 -34.66 -4.77 -17.87
N GLN A 428 -35.21 -5.19 -16.73
CA GLN A 428 -34.93 -6.49 -16.11
C GLN A 428 -36.20 -7.37 -16.08
N PRO A 429 -36.53 -8.05 -17.19
CA PRO A 429 -37.64 -8.98 -17.22
C PRO A 429 -37.29 -10.21 -16.39
N GLN A 430 -38.24 -10.71 -15.59
CA GLN A 430 -38.09 -11.91 -14.80
C GLN A 430 -38.94 -13.04 -15.39
N VAL A 431 -38.46 -14.28 -15.28
CA VAL A 431 -39.25 -15.47 -15.63
C VAL A 431 -40.48 -15.51 -14.71
N GLY A 432 -41.66 -15.75 -15.28
CA GLY A 432 -42.95 -15.67 -14.59
C GLY A 432 -43.68 -14.33 -14.73
N MET A 433 -43.06 -13.31 -15.35
CA MET A 433 -43.68 -12.00 -15.57
C MET A 433 -44.77 -12.07 -16.65
N ASP A 434 -45.94 -11.47 -16.39
CA ASP A 434 -47.06 -11.40 -17.33
C ASP A 434 -46.80 -10.43 -18.50
N ARG A 435 -47.32 -10.75 -19.68
CA ARG A 435 -47.18 -9.97 -20.93
C ARG A 435 -47.60 -8.51 -20.77
N LEU A 436 -48.68 -8.22 -20.05
CA LEU A 436 -49.16 -6.85 -19.82
C LEU A 436 -48.18 -6.07 -18.94
N ILE A 437 -47.60 -6.72 -17.93
CA ILE A 437 -46.59 -6.13 -17.06
C ILE A 437 -45.30 -5.90 -17.84
N LEU A 438 -44.91 -6.85 -18.70
CA LEU A 438 -43.75 -6.74 -19.56
C LEU A 438 -43.88 -5.59 -20.56
N ASP A 439 -45.03 -5.43 -21.23
CA ASP A 439 -45.28 -4.33 -22.17
C ASP A 439 -45.24 -2.97 -21.45
N LYS A 440 -45.76 -2.90 -20.22
CA LYS A 440 -45.69 -1.69 -19.37
C LYS A 440 -44.27 -1.33 -18.94
N LEU A 441 -43.41 -2.32 -18.68
CA LEU A 441 -42.04 -2.10 -18.19
C LEU A 441 -41.03 -1.88 -19.33
N ALA A 442 -41.16 -2.65 -20.40
CA ALA A 442 -40.17 -2.71 -21.49
C ALA A 442 -40.60 -1.92 -22.73
N GLY A 443 -41.89 -1.56 -22.83
CA GLY A 443 -42.50 -1.01 -24.04
C GLY A 443 -42.57 -2.04 -25.17
N LYS A 444 -43.03 -1.63 -26.35
CA LYS A 444 -43.14 -2.55 -27.49
C LYS A 444 -41.76 -3.01 -28.02
N PRO A 445 -41.56 -4.31 -28.26
CA PRO A 445 -40.33 -4.83 -28.85
C PRO A 445 -40.15 -4.37 -30.30
N GLN A 446 -38.92 -4.44 -30.81
CA GLN A 446 -38.65 -4.11 -32.23
C GLN A 446 -39.07 -5.24 -33.17
N GLN A 447 -39.05 -6.48 -32.69
CA GLN A 447 -39.50 -7.65 -33.46
C GLN A 447 -40.26 -8.59 -32.53
N VAL A 448 -41.36 -9.14 -33.06
CA VAL A 448 -42.17 -10.18 -32.42
C VAL A 448 -42.28 -11.34 -33.39
N TYR A 449 -41.99 -12.54 -32.91
CA TYR A 449 -42.28 -13.79 -33.63
C TYR A 449 -43.25 -14.60 -32.80
N GLN A 450 -44.30 -15.14 -33.42
CA GLN A 450 -45.35 -15.88 -32.74
C GLN A 450 -45.49 -17.27 -33.37
N ASN A 451 -45.61 -18.30 -32.54
CA ASN A 451 -45.91 -19.67 -32.95
C ASN A 451 -46.89 -20.30 -31.95
N GLY A 452 -48.16 -20.39 -32.32
CA GLY A 452 -49.21 -20.80 -31.41
C GLY A 452 -49.35 -19.83 -30.23
N THR A 453 -49.25 -20.36 -29.01
CA THR A 453 -49.32 -19.59 -27.76
C THR A 453 -47.94 -19.12 -27.26
N SER A 454 -46.88 -19.42 -28.00
CA SER A 454 -45.52 -18.98 -27.71
C SER A 454 -45.15 -17.73 -28.51
N GLU A 455 -44.46 -16.80 -27.87
CA GLU A 455 -44.00 -15.55 -28.47
C GLU A 455 -42.52 -15.31 -28.18
N LEU A 456 -41.80 -14.72 -29.13
CA LEU A 456 -40.44 -14.23 -28.97
C LEU A 456 -40.41 -12.74 -29.23
N TRP A 457 -40.08 -11.97 -28.20
CA TRP A 457 -39.95 -10.52 -28.23
C TRP A 457 -38.47 -10.16 -28.28
N ILE A 458 -38.06 -9.31 -29.23
CA ILE A 458 -36.67 -8.90 -29.41
C ILE A 458 -36.54 -7.38 -29.24
N TYR A 459 -35.68 -6.99 -28.30
CA TYR A 459 -35.28 -5.62 -28.05
C TYR A 459 -33.83 -5.39 -28.49
N ARG A 460 -33.58 -4.33 -29.25
CA ARG A 460 -32.24 -3.78 -29.46
C ARG A 460 -31.94 -2.74 -28.38
N LEU A 461 -30.89 -3.00 -27.62
CA LEU A 461 -30.39 -2.13 -26.57
C LEU A 461 -29.48 -1.04 -27.17
N LYS A 462 -29.33 0.10 -26.47
CA LYS A 462 -28.54 1.24 -26.97
C LYS A 462 -27.05 0.90 -27.19
N ASN A 463 -26.54 -0.11 -26.50
CA ASN A 463 -25.16 -0.59 -26.63
C ASN A 463 -24.97 -1.60 -27.80
N GLY A 464 -26.01 -1.87 -28.60
CA GLY A 464 -25.95 -2.81 -29.73
C GLY A 464 -26.38 -4.24 -29.42
N ASP A 465 -26.46 -4.60 -28.13
CA ASP A 465 -26.93 -5.91 -27.68
C ASP A 465 -28.39 -6.18 -28.06
N ARG A 466 -28.74 -7.47 -28.13
CA ARG A 466 -30.13 -7.92 -28.30
C ARG A 466 -30.62 -8.61 -27.03
N LEU A 467 -31.75 -8.15 -26.50
CA LEU A 467 -32.47 -8.85 -25.44
C LEU A 467 -33.64 -9.61 -26.08
N GLN A 468 -33.66 -10.92 -25.89
CA GLN A 468 -34.71 -11.83 -26.33
C GLN A 468 -35.52 -12.28 -25.12
N ILE A 469 -36.83 -12.13 -25.20
CA ILE A 469 -37.76 -12.56 -24.17
C ILE A 469 -38.73 -13.55 -24.82
N TYR A 470 -38.78 -14.75 -24.27
CA TYR A 470 -39.67 -15.81 -24.70
C TYR A 470 -40.87 -15.79 -23.75
N LEU A 471 -42.08 -15.82 -24.31
CA LEU A 471 -43.31 -15.95 -23.57
C LEU A 471 -44.02 -17.23 -24.00
N ASP A 472 -44.58 -17.95 -23.05
CA ASP A 472 -45.48 -19.08 -23.29
C ASP A 472 -46.80 -18.79 -22.58
N ASN A 473 -47.92 -18.85 -23.31
CA ASN A 473 -49.25 -18.47 -22.80
C ASN A 473 -49.26 -17.07 -22.13
N GLY A 474 -48.55 -16.11 -22.72
CA GLY A 474 -48.49 -14.73 -22.20
C GLY A 474 -47.62 -14.54 -20.95
N THR A 475 -46.88 -15.56 -20.50
CA THR A 475 -45.96 -15.45 -19.35
C THR A 475 -44.52 -15.61 -19.80
N VAL A 476 -43.60 -14.77 -19.31
CA VAL A 476 -42.17 -14.87 -19.63
C VAL A 476 -41.62 -16.22 -19.17
N SER A 477 -41.27 -17.09 -20.13
CA SER A 477 -40.69 -18.40 -19.86
C SER A 477 -39.16 -18.37 -19.88
N ARG A 478 -38.55 -17.44 -20.63
CA ARG A 478 -37.09 -17.31 -20.72
C ARG A 478 -36.65 -15.92 -21.14
N VAL A 479 -35.50 -15.46 -20.60
CA VAL A 479 -34.86 -14.20 -20.99
C VAL A 479 -33.42 -14.47 -21.41
N LYS A 480 -32.98 -13.96 -22.56
CA LYS A 480 -31.62 -14.15 -23.09
C LYS A 480 -31.05 -12.83 -23.60
N ARG A 481 -29.85 -12.47 -23.15
CA ARG A 481 -29.10 -11.31 -23.67
C ARG A 481 -27.99 -11.79 -24.59
N LEU A 482 -27.91 -11.22 -25.79
CA LEU A 482 -26.92 -11.53 -26.81
C LEU A 482 -26.06 -10.29 -27.03
N SER A 483 -24.74 -10.43 -26.85
CA SER A 483 -23.80 -9.34 -27.09
C SER A 483 -23.65 -9.07 -28.58
N SER A 484 -23.48 -7.80 -28.98
CA SER A 484 -23.17 -7.45 -30.36
C SER A 484 -21.85 -8.07 -30.88
N ASP A 485 -20.95 -8.49 -29.99
CA ASP A 485 -19.66 -9.10 -30.35
C ASP A 485 -19.77 -10.57 -30.81
N GLU A 486 -20.87 -11.26 -30.49
CA GLU A 486 -21.07 -12.66 -30.91
C GLU A 486 -21.42 -12.79 -32.40
N LYS A 487 -21.78 -11.69 -33.08
CA LYS A 487 -22.03 -11.69 -34.53
C LYS A 487 -20.78 -11.81 -35.41
N LYS A 488 -19.57 -11.72 -34.84
CA LYS A 488 -18.32 -11.95 -35.60
C LYS A 488 -17.81 -13.39 -35.56
N ARG A 489 -18.50 -14.32 -34.89
CA ARG A 489 -18.04 -15.72 -34.76
C ARG A 489 -18.84 -16.75 -35.54
N ASN A 490 -20.00 -16.40 -36.11
CA ASN A 490 -20.90 -17.36 -36.77
C ASN A 490 -21.43 -16.90 -38.14
N ASP A 491 -20.80 -15.91 -38.78
CA ASP A 491 -21.01 -15.59 -40.19
C ASP A 491 -19.77 -16.00 -40.99
#